data_AF-A0A401M2B3-F1
#
_entry.id   AF-A0A401M2B3-F1
#
_cell.length_a   1.000
_cell.length_b   1.000
_cell.length_c   1.000
_cell.angle_alpha   90.00
_cell.angle_beta   90.00
_cell.angle_gamma   90.00
#
_symmetry.space_group_name_H-M   'P 1'
#
loop_
_entity.id
_entity.type
_entity.pdbx_description
1 polymer ?
#
loop_
_entity_poly.entity_id
_entity_poly.type
_entity_poly.pdbx_seq_one_letter_code
_entity_poly.pdbx_strand_id
1 'polypeptide(L)'
;MVPSKAFDGTINVRVDGPDGKTVAEHTFEQEFLYEPATIVGTLLRKVDQDNNSAFQEGSFDEGASIPSNDCMVFDPKYKEGDDRLLFSSNFYDGIHLVNLTQRTVKRLFPRTGYSTMYSFTFTADGDTLLFTDDHGQDNTSRANIYYSLRRENFRRIRPYNYGRTSYSLIYMDDGTVFYTTWWEGKVYKMIRNGAIPNIDDNAEVAFSLSQISSVGGSHTILFRHPSNKFMYMLSDGFGAVFRADYDPVRKTFGNPTIIAGNMNDKGFKEGTGGGARFSKPQFGIFVKNEEYGEGVGPDQDQYDFYFCDRDNHCIWKLDPHGVASLVAGRSNENADSKVYGYVDGNPLHEARFNQPSGLAYDPDQDIFYIGDIDNKGIRYMTTE
;
A
#
# COMPACT_ATOMS: atom_id res chain seq x y z
N MET A 1 -2.23 -14.38 31.98
CA MET A 1 -1.48 -13.91 30.80
C MET A 1 -1.74 -12.43 30.66
N VAL A 2 -0.74 -11.64 30.28
CA VAL A 2 -0.91 -10.21 30.04
C VAL A 2 -1.65 -10.05 28.70
N PRO A 3 -2.78 -9.33 28.63
CA PRO A 3 -3.45 -9.05 27.35
C PRO A 3 -2.64 -8.04 26.54
N SER A 4 -2.79 -8.04 25.22
CA SER A 4 -2.22 -7.00 24.37
C SER A 4 -2.82 -5.63 24.69
N LYS A 5 -2.06 -4.56 24.44
CA LYS A 5 -2.43 -3.16 24.64
C LYS A 5 -2.77 -2.80 26.10
N ALA A 6 -2.18 -3.49 27.06
CA ALA A 6 -2.31 -3.20 28.50
C ALA A 6 -1.43 -2.00 28.93
N PHE A 7 -1.45 -0.92 28.14
CA PHE A 7 -0.55 0.24 28.28
C PHE A 7 -0.75 1.01 29.58
N ASP A 8 -1.97 1.00 30.14
CA ASP A 8 -2.29 1.66 31.41
C ASP A 8 -1.76 0.90 32.64
N GLY A 9 -1.27 -0.33 32.46
CA GLY A 9 -0.75 -1.17 33.53
C GLY A 9 -1.75 -1.49 34.64
N THR A 10 -3.04 -1.18 34.46
CA THR A 10 -4.01 -1.24 35.56
C THR A 10 -4.40 -2.70 35.82
N ILE A 11 -4.08 -3.18 37.03
CA ILE A 11 -4.44 -4.54 37.46
C ILE A 11 -5.74 -4.47 38.25
N ASN A 12 -6.85 -4.85 37.63
CA ASN A 12 -8.14 -5.03 38.28
C ASN A 12 -8.46 -6.54 38.38
N VAL A 13 -8.82 -6.99 39.58
CA VAL A 13 -9.29 -8.35 39.83
C VAL A 13 -10.73 -8.30 40.33
N ARG A 14 -11.63 -8.89 39.55
CA ARG A 14 -13.04 -9.05 39.86
C ARG A 14 -13.35 -10.52 40.17
N VAL A 15 -14.00 -10.77 41.29
CA VAL A 15 -14.52 -12.09 41.67
C VAL A 15 -16.04 -12.04 41.57
N ASP A 16 -16.60 -12.86 40.68
CA ASP A 16 -18.04 -12.98 40.50
C ASP A 16 -18.58 -14.24 41.21
N GLY A 17 -19.78 -14.12 41.78
CA GLY A 17 -20.51 -15.21 42.39
C GLY A 17 -21.19 -16.13 41.36
N PRO A 18 -21.84 -17.22 41.81
CA PRO A 18 -22.53 -18.17 40.93
C PRO A 18 -23.67 -17.57 40.09
N ASP A 19 -24.19 -16.41 40.49
CA ASP A 19 -25.23 -15.65 39.77
C ASP A 19 -24.66 -14.62 38.78
N GLY A 20 -23.34 -14.60 38.60
CA GLY A 20 -22.62 -13.66 37.72
C GLY A 20 -22.50 -12.25 38.29
N LYS A 21 -22.90 -12.02 39.54
CA LYS A 21 -22.72 -10.73 40.21
C LYS A 21 -21.37 -10.66 40.89
N THR A 22 -20.72 -9.51 40.78
CA THR A 22 -19.46 -9.23 41.47
C THR A 22 -19.66 -9.27 42.97
N VAL A 23 -18.90 -10.15 43.63
CA VAL A 23 -18.89 -10.33 45.09
C VAL A 23 -17.66 -9.68 45.73
N ALA A 24 -16.59 -9.48 44.98
CA ALA A 24 -15.43 -8.70 45.38
C ALA A 24 -14.73 -8.10 44.16
N GLU A 25 -14.18 -6.91 44.32
CA GLU A 25 -13.38 -6.25 43.29
C GLU A 25 -12.21 -5.53 43.98
N HIS A 26 -11.03 -5.61 43.38
CA HIS A 26 -9.84 -4.94 43.87
C HIS A 26 -9.01 -4.44 42.70
N THR A 27 -8.58 -3.18 42.78
CA THR A 27 -7.61 -2.60 41.85
C THR A 27 -6.31 -2.40 42.62
N PHE A 28 -5.21 -2.96 42.12
CA PHE A 28 -3.91 -2.85 42.78
C PHE A 28 -3.34 -1.44 42.57
N GLU A 29 -2.73 -0.87 43.61
CA GLU A 29 -2.07 0.44 43.53
C GLU A 29 -0.80 0.42 42.65
N GLN A 30 -0.14 -0.74 42.56
CA GLN A 30 1.03 -0.92 41.73
C GLN A 30 0.61 -1.29 40.30
N GLU A 31 0.96 -0.43 39.36
CA GLU A 31 0.77 -0.67 37.93
C GLU A 31 1.73 -1.75 37.42
N PHE A 32 1.23 -2.58 36.50
CA PHE A 32 2.05 -3.47 35.70
C PHE A 32 2.89 -2.66 34.71
N LEU A 33 4.20 -2.84 34.73
CA LEU A 33 5.06 -2.26 33.71
C LEU A 33 4.88 -3.06 32.40
N TYR A 34 4.03 -2.54 31.51
CA TYR A 34 3.86 -3.09 30.19
C TYR A 34 5.01 -2.65 29.28
N GLU A 35 5.76 -3.63 28.75
CA GLU A 35 6.78 -3.38 27.73
C GLU A 35 6.17 -3.67 26.35
N PRO A 36 5.77 -2.62 25.60
CA PRO A 36 5.15 -2.81 24.30
C PRO A 36 6.14 -3.41 23.31
N ALA A 37 5.63 -4.26 22.42
CA ALA A 37 6.43 -4.86 21.36
C ALA A 37 5.76 -4.64 20.01
N THR A 38 6.54 -4.23 19.02
CA THR A 38 6.08 -4.31 17.64
C THR A 38 6.10 -5.76 17.19
N ILE A 39 4.98 -6.23 16.62
CA ILE A 39 4.80 -7.59 16.14
C ILE A 39 4.27 -7.59 14.70
N VAL A 40 4.56 -8.67 13.98
CA VAL A 40 3.87 -9.03 12.74
C VAL A 40 2.93 -10.18 13.03
N GLY A 41 1.67 -10.03 12.63
CA GLY A 41 0.63 -11.05 12.77
C GLY A 41 -0.12 -11.31 11.46
N THR A 42 -1.04 -12.27 11.50
CA THR A 42 -1.89 -12.61 10.36
C THR A 42 -3.32 -12.11 10.57
N LEU A 43 -3.80 -11.25 9.66
CA LEU A 43 -5.18 -10.77 9.67
C LEU A 43 -6.12 -11.80 9.03
N LEU A 44 -5.77 -12.24 7.82
CA LEU A 44 -6.61 -13.10 7.00
C LEU A 44 -5.76 -14.00 6.12
N ARG A 45 -5.86 -15.31 6.30
CA ARG A 45 -5.18 -16.31 5.47
C ARG A 45 -5.96 -17.61 5.47
N LYS A 46 -6.13 -18.20 4.29
CA LYS A 46 -6.73 -19.53 4.12
C LYS A 46 -6.05 -20.25 2.98
N VAL A 47 -5.49 -21.42 3.26
CA VAL A 47 -4.84 -22.26 2.25
C VAL A 47 -5.19 -23.72 2.46
N ASP A 48 -5.04 -24.53 1.41
CA ASP A 48 -5.03 -25.99 1.52
C ASP A 48 -3.64 -26.52 1.93
N GLN A 49 -3.51 -27.84 1.98
CA GLN A 49 -2.26 -28.54 2.33
C GLN A 49 -1.09 -28.25 1.36
N ASP A 50 -1.39 -27.80 0.15
CA ASP A 50 -0.43 -27.52 -0.93
C ASP A 50 -0.16 -26.01 -1.06
N ASN A 51 -0.62 -25.21 -0.09
CA ASN A 51 -0.53 -23.74 -0.07
C ASN A 51 -1.32 -23.04 -1.19
N ASN A 52 -2.30 -23.72 -1.80
CA ASN A 52 -3.23 -23.07 -2.74
C ASN A 52 -4.33 -22.33 -1.98
N SER A 53 -4.87 -21.29 -2.61
CA SER A 53 -5.98 -20.52 -2.06
C SER A 53 -6.84 -19.95 -3.17
N ALA A 54 -8.13 -19.81 -2.90
CA ALA A 54 -9.09 -19.16 -3.77
C ALA A 54 -9.76 -18.02 -3.01
N PHE A 55 -10.28 -17.03 -3.72
CA PHE A 55 -11.11 -16.00 -3.11
C PHE A 55 -12.40 -16.62 -2.55
N GLN A 56 -12.75 -16.25 -1.31
CA GLN A 56 -14.02 -16.56 -0.67
C GLN A 56 -14.56 -15.31 0.03
N GLU A 57 -15.73 -14.87 -0.41
CA GLU A 57 -16.52 -13.81 0.24
C GLU A 57 -17.12 -14.31 1.57
N GLY A 58 -17.21 -13.45 2.59
CA GLY A 58 -17.84 -13.78 3.87
C GLY A 58 -17.17 -13.17 5.09
N SER A 59 -17.46 -13.72 6.26
CA SER A 59 -16.81 -13.37 7.53
C SER A 59 -15.40 -13.96 7.64
N PHE A 60 -14.49 -13.23 8.28
CA PHE A 60 -13.15 -13.73 8.62
C PHE A 60 -13.24 -15.03 9.43
N ASP A 61 -14.23 -15.11 10.32
CA ASP A 61 -14.42 -16.23 11.25
C ASP A 61 -15.08 -17.46 10.56
N GLU A 62 -15.64 -17.26 9.36
CA GLU A 62 -16.26 -18.31 8.53
C GLU A 62 -15.40 -18.70 7.33
N GLY A 63 -14.10 -18.37 7.39
CA GLY A 63 -13.11 -18.77 6.40
C GLY A 63 -13.19 -17.98 5.09
N ALA A 64 -13.52 -16.69 5.16
CA ALA A 64 -13.25 -15.76 4.06
C ALA A 64 -11.77 -15.75 3.67
N SER A 65 -11.47 -15.36 2.43
CA SER A 65 -10.11 -15.36 1.91
C SER A 65 -9.92 -14.40 0.75
N ILE A 66 -8.77 -13.71 0.75
CA ILE A 66 -8.29 -12.89 -0.35
C ILE A 66 -6.82 -13.23 -0.58
N PRO A 67 -6.50 -14.11 -1.55
CA PRO A 67 -5.17 -14.67 -1.68
C PRO A 67 -4.13 -13.74 -2.30
N SER A 68 -4.53 -12.64 -2.95
CA SER A 68 -3.61 -11.68 -3.56
C SER A 68 -4.12 -10.26 -3.33
N ASN A 69 -3.24 -9.39 -2.84
CA ASN A 69 -3.52 -8.03 -2.39
C ASN A 69 -2.34 -7.12 -2.80
N ASP A 70 -2.22 -6.82 -4.08
CA ASP A 70 -1.08 -6.13 -4.69
C ASP A 70 -1.13 -4.60 -4.49
N CYS A 71 -2.34 -4.05 -4.42
CA CYS A 71 -2.59 -2.63 -4.16
C CYS A 71 -3.68 -2.52 -3.07
N MET A 72 -3.42 -1.74 -2.03
CA MET A 72 -4.32 -1.57 -0.89
C MET A 72 -4.45 -0.10 -0.54
N VAL A 73 -5.68 0.38 -0.39
CA VAL A 73 -5.99 1.80 -0.13
C VAL A 73 -7.17 1.88 0.84
N PHE A 74 -7.02 2.62 1.92
CA PHE A 74 -8.11 2.91 2.85
C PHE A 74 -9.18 3.79 2.22
N ASP A 75 -10.42 3.68 2.70
CA ASP A 75 -11.47 4.63 2.37
C ASP A 75 -11.08 6.05 2.82
N PRO A 76 -10.91 7.02 1.90
CA PRO A 76 -10.54 8.39 2.27
C PRO A 76 -11.65 9.14 3.00
N LYS A 77 -12.87 8.59 3.09
CA LYS A 77 -14.02 9.22 3.77
C LYS A 77 -14.30 8.69 5.17
N TYR A 78 -13.40 7.89 5.75
CA TYR A 78 -13.56 7.39 7.11
C TYR A 78 -13.81 8.52 8.13
N LYS A 79 -14.73 8.29 9.08
CA LYS A 79 -15.01 9.15 10.23
C LYS A 79 -15.17 8.32 11.49
N GLU A 80 -14.88 8.90 12.65
CA GLU A 80 -15.11 8.24 13.93
C GLU A 80 -16.53 7.67 14.06
N GLY A 81 -16.60 6.36 14.34
CA GLY A 81 -17.85 5.59 14.39
C GLY A 81 -18.22 4.87 13.10
N ASP A 82 -17.61 5.18 11.96
CA ASP A 82 -17.80 4.43 10.71
C ASP A 82 -17.00 3.11 10.70
N ASP A 83 -17.39 2.20 9.82
CA ASP A 83 -16.61 1.01 9.53
C ASP A 83 -15.23 1.37 8.94
N ARG A 84 -14.17 0.69 9.41
CA ARG A 84 -12.83 0.74 8.84
C ARG A 84 -12.80 -0.07 7.56
N LEU A 85 -12.76 0.61 6.42
CA LEU A 85 -12.83 0.01 5.10
C LEU A 85 -11.48 0.08 4.38
N LEU A 86 -10.92 -1.08 4.09
CA LEU A 86 -9.70 -1.24 3.30
C LEU A 86 -10.07 -1.84 1.94
N PHE A 87 -9.80 -1.11 0.87
CA PHE A 87 -9.93 -1.60 -0.49
C PHE A 87 -8.66 -2.35 -0.86
N SER A 88 -8.82 -3.52 -1.47
CA SER A 88 -7.70 -4.34 -1.91
C SER A 88 -7.95 -4.83 -3.33
N SER A 89 -6.91 -4.82 -4.15
CA SER A 89 -6.97 -5.37 -5.50
C SER A 89 -5.77 -6.24 -5.81
N ASN A 90 -5.95 -7.08 -6.83
CA ASN A 90 -4.86 -7.75 -7.51
C ASN A 90 -5.01 -7.63 -9.03
N PHE A 91 -4.03 -8.14 -9.75
CA PHE A 91 -3.95 -8.01 -11.21
C PHE A 91 -5.11 -8.71 -11.95
N TYR A 92 -5.75 -9.73 -11.36
CA TYR A 92 -6.58 -10.70 -12.11
C TYR A 92 -8.01 -10.92 -11.59
N ASP A 93 -8.32 -10.55 -10.34
CA ASP A 93 -9.58 -10.94 -9.66
C ASP A 93 -10.58 -9.79 -9.49
N GLY A 94 -10.12 -8.53 -9.56
CA GLY A 94 -10.96 -7.36 -9.32
C GLY A 94 -10.60 -6.59 -8.07
N ILE A 95 -11.56 -5.77 -7.61
CA ILE A 95 -11.45 -5.03 -6.35
C ILE A 95 -12.32 -5.72 -5.29
N HIS A 96 -11.71 -5.90 -4.12
CA HIS A 96 -12.32 -6.41 -2.91
C HIS A 96 -12.41 -5.29 -1.87
N LEU A 97 -13.41 -5.38 -1.00
CA LEU A 97 -13.55 -4.54 0.18
C LEU A 97 -13.37 -5.43 1.41
N VAL A 98 -12.38 -5.07 2.22
CA VAL A 98 -12.11 -5.64 3.54
C VAL A 98 -12.70 -4.67 4.56
N ASN A 99 -13.75 -5.10 5.24
CA ASN A 99 -14.31 -4.36 6.36
C ASN A 99 -13.65 -4.88 7.64
N LEU A 100 -12.71 -4.09 8.17
CA LEU A 100 -11.92 -4.45 9.35
C LEU A 100 -12.74 -4.38 10.63
N THR A 101 -13.71 -3.47 10.71
CA THR A 101 -14.64 -3.35 11.86
C THR A 101 -15.58 -4.54 11.93
N GLN A 102 -16.26 -4.86 10.82
CA GLN A 102 -17.22 -5.95 10.76
C GLN A 102 -16.57 -7.32 10.49
N ARG A 103 -15.25 -7.35 10.29
CA ARG A 103 -14.47 -8.57 9.98
C ARG A 103 -15.04 -9.35 8.79
N THR A 104 -15.33 -8.65 7.70
CA THR A 104 -15.88 -9.27 6.47
C THR A 104 -15.09 -8.88 5.24
N VAL A 105 -15.15 -9.75 4.24
CA VAL A 105 -14.64 -9.52 2.89
C VAL A 105 -15.80 -9.59 1.93
N LYS A 106 -15.83 -8.69 0.93
CA LYS A 106 -16.69 -8.83 -0.25
C LYS A 106 -15.96 -8.43 -1.53
N ARG A 107 -16.38 -8.98 -2.66
CA ARG A 107 -15.92 -8.51 -3.99
C ARG A 107 -16.82 -7.36 -4.45
N LEU A 108 -16.24 -6.20 -4.74
CA LEU A 108 -16.99 -5.06 -5.27
C LEU A 108 -17.37 -5.28 -6.73
N PHE A 109 -16.41 -5.73 -7.52
CA PHE A 109 -16.61 -6.18 -8.89
C PHE A 109 -15.48 -7.12 -9.31
N PRO A 110 -15.78 -8.14 -10.14
CA PRO A 110 -14.76 -8.96 -10.77
C PRO A 110 -14.05 -8.19 -11.88
N ARG A 111 -12.88 -8.69 -12.29
CA ARG A 111 -12.20 -8.24 -13.51
C ARG A 111 -13.07 -8.49 -14.74
N THR A 112 -13.83 -7.48 -15.14
CA THR A 112 -14.78 -7.52 -16.26
C THR A 112 -14.65 -6.26 -17.09
N GLY A 113 -14.40 -6.43 -18.39
CA GLY A 113 -14.28 -5.31 -19.32
C GLY A 113 -12.93 -4.59 -19.33
N TYR A 114 -11.96 -5.01 -18.51
CA TYR A 114 -10.58 -4.51 -18.52
C TYR A 114 -9.57 -5.67 -18.48
N SER A 115 -8.34 -5.41 -18.93
CA SER A 115 -7.27 -6.41 -19.10
C SER A 115 -6.55 -6.74 -17.80
N THR A 116 -5.87 -5.78 -17.17
CA THR A 116 -5.06 -6.00 -15.94
C THR A 116 -4.95 -4.70 -15.15
N MET A 117 -5.26 -4.72 -13.85
CA MET A 117 -5.24 -3.53 -13.00
C MET A 117 -4.07 -3.60 -12.03
N TYR A 118 -3.16 -2.63 -12.13
CA TYR A 118 -1.97 -2.54 -11.29
C TYR A 118 -2.13 -1.60 -10.10
N SER A 119 -2.96 -0.56 -10.25
CA SER A 119 -3.26 0.36 -9.15
C SER A 119 -4.66 0.93 -9.26
N PHE A 120 -5.16 1.38 -8.13
CA PHE A 120 -6.33 2.22 -8.05
C PHE A 120 -6.11 3.31 -6.99
N THR A 121 -6.92 4.35 -7.06
CA THR A 121 -6.94 5.44 -6.08
C THR A 121 -8.32 6.08 -6.05
N PHE A 122 -8.50 7.08 -5.21
CA PHE A 122 -9.72 7.89 -5.16
C PHE A 122 -9.46 9.30 -5.68
N THR A 123 -10.50 9.93 -6.20
CA THR A 123 -10.53 11.38 -6.34
C THR A 123 -10.35 12.06 -4.98
N ALA A 124 -9.87 13.31 -4.97
CA ALA A 124 -9.60 14.06 -3.74
C ALA A 124 -10.83 14.18 -2.82
N ASP A 125 -12.03 14.23 -3.39
CA ASP A 125 -13.29 14.24 -2.65
C ASP A 125 -13.71 12.85 -2.12
N GLY A 126 -13.00 11.77 -2.50
CA GLY A 126 -13.30 10.39 -2.14
C GLY A 126 -14.52 9.77 -2.82
N ASP A 127 -15.24 10.46 -3.72
CA ASP A 127 -16.50 9.99 -4.30
C ASP A 127 -16.35 9.11 -5.54
N THR A 128 -15.17 9.12 -6.16
CA THR A 128 -14.88 8.32 -7.35
C THR A 128 -13.64 7.48 -7.12
N LEU A 129 -13.79 6.16 -7.27
CA LEU A 129 -12.67 5.24 -7.36
C LEU A 129 -12.20 5.22 -8.82
N LEU A 130 -10.91 5.44 -9.05
CA LEU A 130 -10.24 5.38 -10.35
C LEU A 130 -9.25 4.22 -10.35
N PHE A 131 -9.17 3.48 -11.45
CA PHE A 131 -8.20 2.40 -11.59
C PHE A 131 -7.67 2.27 -13.01
N THR A 132 -6.42 1.82 -13.13
CA THR A 132 -5.72 1.64 -14.40
C THR A 132 -6.10 0.33 -15.08
N ASP A 133 -5.88 0.31 -16.40
CA ASP A 133 -5.90 -0.89 -17.22
C ASP A 133 -4.64 -0.98 -18.09
N ASP A 134 -3.89 -2.05 -17.87
CA ASP A 134 -2.85 -2.50 -18.77
C ASP A 134 -3.45 -3.34 -19.90
N HIS A 135 -3.92 -2.65 -20.94
CA HIS A 135 -4.50 -3.25 -22.13
C HIS A 135 -3.49 -3.58 -23.23
N GLY A 136 -2.22 -3.23 -23.02
CA GLY A 136 -1.09 -3.56 -23.89
C GLY A 136 -1.02 -2.81 -25.22
N GLN A 137 -1.83 -1.76 -25.44
CA GLN A 137 -1.88 -1.03 -26.72
C GLN A 137 -1.28 0.38 -26.63
N ASP A 138 -0.56 0.78 -27.68
CA ASP A 138 0.00 2.12 -27.89
C ASP A 138 -0.96 3.02 -28.68
N ASN A 139 -2.23 3.04 -28.31
CA ASN A 139 -3.24 3.86 -28.96
C ASN A 139 -4.36 4.22 -27.98
N THR A 140 -5.26 5.09 -28.41
CA THR A 140 -6.40 5.61 -27.64
C THR A 140 -7.72 4.90 -27.98
N SER A 141 -7.67 3.73 -28.62
CA SER A 141 -8.89 2.99 -29.01
C SER A 141 -9.57 2.24 -27.85
N ARG A 142 -8.88 2.11 -26.71
CA ARG A 142 -9.35 1.42 -25.52
C ARG A 142 -9.22 2.31 -24.29
N ALA A 143 -10.08 2.07 -23.32
CA ALA A 143 -9.99 2.72 -22.03
C ALA A 143 -8.74 2.23 -21.27
N ASN A 144 -7.91 3.17 -20.81
CA ASN A 144 -6.76 2.88 -19.95
C ASN A 144 -7.04 3.22 -18.48
N ILE A 145 -8.06 4.03 -18.20
CA ILE A 145 -8.50 4.31 -16.84
C ILE A 145 -10.01 4.11 -16.80
N TYR A 146 -10.47 3.45 -15.74
CA TYR A 146 -11.87 3.25 -15.43
C TYR A 146 -12.23 3.93 -14.12
N TYR A 147 -13.52 4.16 -13.92
CA TYR A 147 -14.04 4.70 -12.67
C TYR A 147 -15.28 3.97 -12.18
N SER A 148 -15.50 4.09 -10.86
CA SER A 148 -16.69 3.62 -10.16
C SER A 148 -17.10 4.64 -9.11
N LEU A 149 -18.41 4.80 -8.89
CA LEU A 149 -18.97 5.89 -8.07
C LEU A 149 -19.41 5.41 -6.69
N ARG A 150 -19.06 6.18 -5.66
CA ARG A 150 -19.46 5.92 -4.27
C ARG A 150 -20.97 5.87 -4.09
N ARG A 151 -21.70 6.82 -4.70
CA ARG A 151 -23.18 6.87 -4.69
C ARG A 151 -23.86 5.61 -5.26
N GLU A 152 -23.10 4.77 -5.96
CA GLU A 152 -23.54 3.50 -6.52
C GLU A 152 -22.89 2.30 -5.82
N ASN A 153 -22.36 2.52 -4.61
CA ASN A 153 -21.61 1.53 -3.82
C ASN A 153 -20.44 0.90 -4.58
N PHE A 154 -19.84 1.66 -5.49
CA PHE A 154 -18.74 1.24 -6.35
C PHE A 154 -19.04 -0.01 -7.23
N ARG A 155 -20.31 -0.33 -7.50
CA ARG A 155 -20.68 -1.57 -8.21
C ARG A 155 -20.64 -1.51 -9.74
N ARG A 156 -20.32 -0.35 -10.33
CA ARG A 156 -20.40 -0.14 -11.78
C ARG A 156 -19.10 0.44 -12.31
N ILE A 157 -18.47 -0.32 -13.20
CA ILE A 157 -17.26 0.08 -13.92
C ILE A 157 -17.66 0.87 -15.16
N ARG A 158 -17.01 2.01 -15.38
CA ARG A 158 -17.18 2.83 -16.59
C ARG A 158 -15.83 3.32 -17.09
N PRO A 159 -15.63 3.45 -18.41
CA PRO A 159 -14.46 4.11 -18.95
C PRO A 159 -14.35 5.55 -18.41
N TYR A 160 -13.19 5.89 -17.86
CA TYR A 160 -12.85 7.25 -17.44
C TYR A 160 -12.05 7.96 -18.53
N ASN A 161 -11.04 7.27 -19.07
CA ASN A 161 -10.14 7.78 -20.09
C ASN A 161 -9.82 6.69 -21.11
N TYR A 162 -9.82 7.08 -22.38
CA TYR A 162 -9.28 6.32 -23.50
C TYR A 162 -7.89 6.86 -23.81
N GLY A 163 -6.91 5.97 -23.76
CA GLY A 163 -5.51 6.35 -23.80
C GLY A 163 -4.61 5.14 -23.95
N ARG A 164 -3.31 5.39 -24.10
CA ARG A 164 -2.27 4.35 -24.09
C ARG A 164 -2.33 3.55 -22.80
N THR A 165 -1.88 2.30 -22.86
CA THR A 165 -1.86 1.38 -21.71
C THR A 165 -1.30 2.04 -20.45
N SER A 166 -1.85 1.73 -19.29
CA SER A 166 -1.41 2.35 -18.02
C SER A 166 -1.31 1.37 -16.87
N TYR A 167 -0.32 1.58 -16.00
CA TYR A 167 -0.07 0.73 -14.82
C TYR A 167 -0.47 1.44 -13.54
N SER A 168 -0.05 2.69 -13.41
CA SER A 168 -0.28 3.47 -12.21
C SER A 168 -0.87 4.82 -12.51
N LEU A 169 -1.70 5.32 -11.60
CA LEU A 169 -2.25 6.65 -11.65
C LEU A 169 -2.23 7.32 -10.28
N ILE A 170 -2.06 8.65 -10.29
CA ILE A 170 -2.29 9.50 -9.12
C ILE A 170 -3.29 10.60 -9.47
N TYR A 171 -4.08 10.98 -8.46
CA TYR A 171 -5.02 12.08 -8.52
C TYR A 171 -4.54 13.19 -7.58
N MET A 172 -4.36 14.40 -8.11
CA MET A 172 -3.95 15.59 -7.34
C MET A 172 -5.16 16.30 -6.76
N ASP A 173 -4.97 17.08 -5.69
CA ASP A 173 -6.07 17.81 -5.04
C ASP A 173 -6.70 18.88 -5.94
N ASP A 174 -5.92 19.43 -6.88
CA ASP A 174 -6.41 20.37 -7.89
C ASP A 174 -7.17 19.68 -9.04
N GLY A 175 -7.37 18.38 -8.93
CA GLY A 175 -8.03 17.49 -9.86
C GLY A 175 -7.08 16.83 -10.86
N THR A 176 -5.87 17.33 -11.07
CA THR A 176 -4.96 16.85 -12.13
C THR A 176 -4.68 15.35 -11.99
N VAL A 177 -4.62 14.64 -13.12
CA VAL A 177 -4.36 13.19 -13.13
C VAL A 177 -3.07 12.93 -13.88
N PHE A 178 -2.19 12.14 -13.26
CA PHE A 178 -1.00 11.61 -13.91
C PHE A 178 -1.09 10.10 -13.99
N TYR A 179 -0.65 9.52 -15.09
CA TYR A 179 -0.62 8.08 -15.27
C TYR A 179 0.62 7.61 -16.05
N THR A 180 1.06 6.39 -15.78
CA THR A 180 2.24 5.79 -16.41
C THR A 180 1.90 5.03 -17.68
N THR A 181 2.88 4.76 -18.53
CA THR A 181 2.73 3.87 -19.70
C THR A 181 3.97 3.00 -19.94
N TRP A 182 3.89 2.01 -20.84
CA TRP A 182 5.00 1.13 -21.21
C TRP A 182 6.17 1.90 -21.83
N TRP A 183 5.85 2.71 -22.85
CA TRP A 183 6.84 3.28 -23.75
C TRP A 183 7.65 4.35 -23.05
N GLU A 184 8.97 4.11 -23.00
CA GLU A 184 9.96 5.00 -22.40
C GLU A 184 9.77 5.28 -20.89
N GLY A 185 8.87 4.56 -20.22
CA GLY A 185 8.52 4.87 -18.82
C GLY A 185 7.96 6.29 -18.68
N LYS A 186 7.20 6.75 -19.68
CA LYS A 186 6.59 8.08 -19.67
C LYS A 186 5.51 8.17 -18.60
N VAL A 187 5.47 9.33 -17.96
CA VAL A 187 4.37 9.77 -17.12
C VAL A 187 3.62 10.86 -17.87
N TYR A 188 2.36 10.60 -18.20
CA TYR A 188 1.50 11.56 -18.85
C TYR A 188 0.72 12.35 -17.80
N LYS A 189 0.57 13.65 -18.05
CA LYS A 189 -0.46 14.51 -17.46
C LYS A 189 -1.68 14.47 -18.39
N MET A 190 -2.78 13.96 -17.88
CA MET A 190 -4.03 13.86 -18.65
C MET A 190 -4.59 15.26 -18.90
N ILE A 191 -4.88 15.58 -20.17
CA ILE A 191 -5.53 16.85 -20.56
C ILE A 191 -7.04 16.60 -20.73
N ARG A 192 -7.85 17.11 -19.80
CA ARG A 192 -9.30 16.97 -19.82
C ARG A 192 -9.96 18.14 -20.54
N ASN A 193 -10.46 17.90 -21.76
CA ASN A 193 -11.09 18.93 -22.59
C ASN A 193 -12.61 18.74 -22.77
N GLY A 194 -13.26 17.85 -22.02
CA GLY A 194 -14.68 17.57 -22.21
C GLY A 194 -15.30 16.58 -21.22
N ALA A 195 -16.35 15.91 -21.69
CA ALA A 195 -17.09 14.91 -20.91
C ALA A 195 -16.28 13.61 -20.72
N ILE A 196 -16.69 12.83 -19.72
CA ILE A 196 -16.17 11.48 -19.48
C ILE A 196 -17.02 10.49 -20.29
N PRO A 197 -16.42 9.52 -21.03
CA PRO A 197 -14.98 9.26 -21.08
C PRO A 197 -14.19 10.29 -21.91
N ASN A 198 -13.03 10.68 -21.39
CA ASN A 198 -12.05 11.48 -22.12
C ASN A 198 -11.34 10.62 -23.17
N ILE A 199 -10.90 11.22 -24.28
CA ILE A 199 -10.00 10.60 -25.25
C ILE A 199 -8.70 11.41 -25.24
N ASP A 200 -7.62 10.81 -24.75
CA ASP A 200 -6.37 11.50 -24.45
C ASP A 200 -5.38 11.44 -25.63
N ASP A 201 -5.84 11.88 -26.81
CA ASP A 201 -5.01 11.95 -28.02
C ASP A 201 -3.88 13.00 -27.90
N ASN A 202 -4.02 13.94 -26.97
CA ASN A 202 -3.11 15.07 -26.78
C ASN A 202 -2.47 15.10 -25.38
N ALA A 203 -2.35 13.95 -24.71
CA ALA A 203 -1.74 13.85 -23.38
C ALA A 203 -0.37 14.55 -23.33
N GLU A 204 -0.14 15.38 -22.31
CA GLU A 204 1.15 16.05 -22.12
C GLU A 204 2.12 15.07 -21.43
N VAL A 205 3.31 14.87 -21.98
CA VAL A 205 4.37 14.13 -21.27
C VAL A 205 4.88 15.02 -20.14
N ALA A 206 4.62 14.66 -18.89
CA ALA A 206 5.17 15.37 -17.74
C ALA A 206 6.69 15.18 -17.68
N PHE A 207 7.12 13.91 -17.77
CA PHE A 207 8.52 13.53 -17.90
C PHE A 207 8.63 12.11 -18.45
N SER A 208 9.86 11.70 -18.79
CA SER A 208 10.18 10.34 -19.23
C SER A 208 11.32 9.77 -18.41
N LEU A 209 11.12 8.62 -17.77
CA LEU A 209 12.17 7.97 -17.02
C LEU A 209 13.33 7.49 -17.93
N SER A 210 13.07 7.27 -19.23
CA SER A 210 14.10 6.99 -20.25
C SER A 210 15.23 8.03 -20.31
N GLN A 211 14.97 9.27 -19.87
CA GLN A 211 15.98 10.33 -19.81
C GLN A 211 17.05 10.08 -18.76
N ILE A 212 16.76 9.25 -17.75
CA ILE A 212 17.67 8.90 -16.66
C ILE A 212 18.25 7.50 -16.89
N SER A 213 17.43 6.56 -17.36
CA SER A 213 17.84 5.18 -17.66
C SER A 213 16.82 4.46 -18.52
N SER A 214 17.25 3.42 -19.25
CA SER A 214 16.38 2.63 -20.13
C SER A 214 15.39 1.75 -19.35
N VAL A 215 14.30 2.35 -18.87
CA VAL A 215 13.27 1.69 -18.06
C VAL A 215 11.98 1.36 -18.81
N GLY A 216 12.01 1.31 -20.14
CA GLY A 216 10.84 0.88 -20.92
C GLY A 216 10.27 -0.43 -20.38
N GLY A 217 8.97 -0.44 -20.07
CA GLY A 217 8.29 -1.63 -19.55
C GLY A 217 8.48 -1.99 -18.09
N SER A 218 8.97 -1.07 -17.26
CA SER A 218 9.26 -1.32 -15.85
C SER A 218 8.05 -1.11 -14.91
N HIS A 219 6.80 -1.36 -15.36
CA HIS A 219 5.56 -1.24 -14.57
C HIS A 219 5.59 -0.19 -13.42
N THR A 220 5.90 1.06 -13.75
CA THR A 220 6.19 2.07 -12.72
C THR A 220 4.94 2.41 -11.92
N ILE A 221 5.07 2.42 -10.59
CA ILE A 221 4.03 2.77 -9.63
C ILE A 221 4.32 4.16 -9.09
N LEU A 222 3.29 5.02 -9.08
CA LEU A 222 3.36 6.40 -8.64
C LEU A 222 2.80 6.55 -7.23
N PHE A 223 3.51 7.28 -6.37
CA PHE A 223 3.11 7.56 -4.99
C PHE A 223 3.12 9.07 -4.76
N ARG A 224 1.94 9.67 -4.74
CA ARG A 224 1.79 11.10 -4.45
C ARG A 224 2.12 11.36 -2.98
N HIS A 225 3.02 12.30 -2.71
CA HIS A 225 3.25 12.77 -1.34
C HIS A 225 2.02 13.52 -0.80
N PRO A 226 1.60 13.33 0.47
CA PRO A 226 0.43 13.99 1.05
C PRO A 226 0.42 15.53 0.93
N SER A 227 1.60 16.17 0.91
CA SER A 227 1.72 17.62 0.73
C SER A 227 1.54 18.12 -0.72
N ASN A 228 1.39 17.23 -1.69
CA ASN A 228 1.42 17.49 -3.15
C ASN A 228 2.74 18.06 -3.70
N LYS A 229 3.78 18.24 -2.88
CA LYS A 229 5.04 18.87 -3.33
C LYS A 229 5.88 17.99 -4.25
N PHE A 230 5.75 16.66 -4.15
CA PHE A 230 6.50 15.71 -4.96
C PHE A 230 5.75 14.36 -5.03
N MET A 231 6.28 13.45 -5.84
CA MET A 231 5.90 12.04 -5.84
C MET A 231 7.14 11.16 -5.72
N TYR A 232 6.96 9.96 -5.18
CA TYR A 232 7.91 8.86 -5.35
C TYR A 232 7.45 7.88 -6.43
N MET A 233 8.41 7.17 -6.99
CA MET A 233 8.15 6.12 -7.98
C MET A 233 9.01 4.90 -7.73
N LEU A 234 8.36 3.74 -7.79
CA LEU A 234 8.95 2.40 -7.64
C LEU A 234 8.60 1.54 -8.85
N SER A 235 9.28 0.41 -8.98
CA SER A 235 9.16 -0.47 -10.13
C SER A 235 9.75 -1.85 -9.84
N ASP A 236 9.18 -2.86 -10.49
CA ASP A 236 9.78 -4.19 -10.57
C ASP A 236 11.07 -4.25 -11.41
N GLY A 237 11.23 -3.32 -12.35
CA GLY A 237 12.34 -3.22 -13.29
C GLY A 237 13.63 -2.66 -12.67
N PHE A 238 13.56 -1.85 -11.61
CA PHE A 238 14.73 -1.18 -11.03
C PHE A 238 14.78 -1.18 -9.50
N GLY A 239 15.99 -1.27 -8.93
CA GLY A 239 16.25 -1.30 -7.49
C GLY A 239 16.43 0.07 -6.84
N ALA A 240 15.62 1.07 -7.24
CA ALA A 240 15.77 2.46 -6.82
C ALA A 240 14.44 3.15 -6.54
N VAL A 241 14.47 4.16 -5.68
CA VAL A 241 13.35 5.09 -5.44
C VAL A 241 13.63 6.38 -6.20
N PHE A 242 12.74 6.72 -7.12
CA PHE A 242 12.78 7.99 -7.81
C PHE A 242 11.89 9.01 -7.12
N ARG A 243 12.25 10.28 -7.24
CA ARG A 243 11.46 11.43 -6.83
C ARG A 243 11.27 12.36 -8.01
N ALA A 244 10.07 12.92 -8.17
CA ALA A 244 9.81 14.06 -9.05
C ALA A 244 9.11 15.17 -8.27
N ASP A 245 9.62 16.39 -8.34
CA ASP A 245 9.03 17.56 -7.69
C ASP A 245 7.89 18.15 -8.52
N TYR A 246 6.87 18.66 -7.85
CA TYR A 246 5.69 19.25 -8.46
C TYR A 246 5.85 20.78 -8.61
N ASP A 247 5.58 21.28 -9.80
CA ASP A 247 5.43 22.71 -10.07
C ASP A 247 3.94 23.08 -9.93
N PRO A 248 3.52 23.78 -8.87
CA PRO A 248 2.11 24.13 -8.64
C PRO A 248 1.61 25.21 -9.61
N VAL A 249 2.49 25.98 -10.25
CA VAL A 249 2.12 27.02 -11.23
C VAL A 249 1.82 26.37 -12.58
N ARG A 250 2.71 25.49 -13.05
CA ARG A 250 2.53 24.74 -14.30
C ARG A 250 1.61 23.53 -14.14
N LYS A 251 1.33 23.14 -12.91
CA LYS A 251 0.55 21.94 -12.54
C LYS A 251 1.11 20.69 -13.20
N THR A 252 2.42 20.51 -13.12
CA THR A 252 3.14 19.37 -13.71
C THR A 252 4.32 18.98 -12.85
N PHE A 253 4.83 17.77 -13.04
CA PHE A 253 6.02 17.29 -12.35
C PHE A 253 7.26 17.53 -13.21
N GLY A 254 8.37 17.84 -12.56
CA GLY A 254 9.68 17.97 -13.20
C GLY A 254 10.32 16.61 -13.50
N ASN A 255 11.51 16.66 -14.11
CA ASN A 255 12.30 15.46 -14.36
C ASN A 255 12.70 14.79 -13.03
N PRO A 256 12.63 13.45 -12.96
CA PRO A 256 12.91 12.78 -11.70
C PRO A 256 14.40 12.68 -11.37
N THR A 257 14.68 12.31 -10.13
CA THR A 257 16.02 11.98 -9.62
C THR A 257 15.95 10.74 -8.74
N ILE A 258 17.04 9.97 -8.67
CA ILE A 258 17.16 8.87 -7.71
C ILE A 258 17.48 9.45 -6.35
N ILE A 259 16.65 9.13 -5.35
CA ILE A 259 16.88 9.56 -3.96
C ILE A 259 17.43 8.44 -3.08
N ALA A 260 17.18 7.18 -3.44
CA ALA A 260 17.70 6.02 -2.72
C ALA A 260 17.79 4.81 -3.65
N GLY A 261 18.69 3.88 -3.32
CA GLY A 261 18.88 2.66 -4.09
C GLY A 261 19.73 2.84 -5.35
N ASN A 262 19.80 1.80 -6.16
CA ASN A 262 20.55 1.80 -7.40
C ASN A 262 19.80 1.01 -8.47
N MET A 263 19.65 1.59 -9.66
CA MET A 263 18.88 0.98 -10.73
C MET A 263 19.47 -0.33 -11.25
N ASN A 264 20.79 -0.40 -11.34
CA ASN A 264 21.53 -1.47 -12.01
C ASN A 264 22.18 -2.45 -11.04
N ASP A 265 22.16 -2.12 -9.75
CA ASP A 265 22.73 -2.92 -8.68
C ASP A 265 21.60 -3.26 -7.70
N LYS A 266 20.82 -4.28 -8.08
CA LYS A 266 19.73 -4.81 -7.25
C LYS A 266 20.30 -5.67 -6.13
N GLY A 267 19.73 -5.59 -4.94
CA GLY A 267 20.18 -6.39 -3.81
C GLY A 267 19.47 -6.01 -2.52
N PHE A 268 20.08 -6.34 -1.39
CA PHE A 268 19.57 -6.03 -0.05
C PHE A 268 20.65 -5.34 0.77
N LYS A 269 20.48 -4.05 1.04
CA LYS A 269 21.42 -3.27 1.87
C LYS A 269 20.77 -2.01 2.40
N GLU A 270 20.75 -1.86 3.72
CA GLU A 270 20.40 -0.61 4.40
C GLU A 270 21.45 0.47 4.11
N GLY A 271 21.07 1.74 4.17
CA GLY A 271 22.00 2.86 4.04
C GLY A 271 21.39 4.11 3.44
N THR A 272 22.22 5.13 3.28
CA THR A 272 21.80 6.44 2.78
C THR A 272 21.90 6.53 1.26
N GLY A 273 20.86 7.05 0.63
CA GLY A 273 20.81 7.40 -0.78
C GLY A 273 21.22 6.24 -1.71
N GLY A 274 22.12 6.53 -2.64
CA GLY A 274 22.65 5.54 -3.59
C GLY A 274 23.46 4.39 -2.96
N GLY A 275 23.68 4.40 -1.65
CA GLY A 275 24.30 3.30 -0.89
C GLY A 275 23.34 2.16 -0.54
N ALA A 276 22.03 2.43 -0.51
CA ALA A 276 21.00 1.42 -0.26
C ALA A 276 20.84 0.47 -1.47
N ARG A 277 20.29 -0.73 -1.24
CA ARG A 277 20.01 -1.70 -2.30
C ARG A 277 18.63 -2.31 -2.11
N PHE A 278 17.83 -2.26 -3.17
CA PHE A 278 16.51 -2.87 -3.27
C PHE A 278 16.49 -3.85 -4.45
N SER A 279 15.60 -4.84 -4.43
CA SER A 279 15.57 -5.87 -5.47
C SER A 279 14.38 -5.71 -6.41
N LYS A 280 13.16 -5.69 -5.86
CA LYS A 280 11.91 -5.54 -6.61
C LYS A 280 10.90 -4.74 -5.79
N PRO A 281 11.14 -3.43 -5.59
CA PRO A 281 10.22 -2.59 -4.84
C PRO A 281 8.82 -2.57 -5.51
N GLN A 282 7.77 -2.63 -4.71
CA GLN A 282 6.36 -2.70 -5.13
C GLN A 282 5.56 -1.54 -4.56
N PHE A 283 4.38 -1.79 -3.98
CA PHE A 283 3.52 -0.77 -3.43
C PHE A 283 4.13 -0.18 -2.15
N GLY A 284 3.90 1.12 -1.96
CA GLY A 284 4.37 1.88 -0.81
C GLY A 284 3.38 2.96 -0.41
N ILE A 285 3.64 3.56 0.74
CA ILE A 285 2.78 4.54 1.39
C ILE A 285 3.64 5.56 2.15
N PHE A 286 3.14 6.80 2.21
CA PHE A 286 3.68 7.80 3.12
C PHE A 286 2.96 7.70 4.46
N VAL A 287 3.73 7.64 5.54
CA VAL A 287 3.23 7.54 6.91
C VAL A 287 3.77 8.74 7.69
N LYS A 288 2.86 9.50 8.32
CA LYS A 288 3.25 10.67 9.10
C LYS A 288 4.03 10.21 10.32
N ASN A 289 5.17 10.81 10.57
CA ASN A 289 5.97 10.58 11.75
C ASN A 289 5.84 11.79 12.69
N GLU A 290 5.12 11.60 13.80
CA GLU A 290 4.86 12.68 14.76
C GLU A 290 6.14 13.21 15.43
N GLU A 291 7.23 12.43 15.45
CA GLU A 291 8.53 12.87 15.98
C GLU A 291 9.17 13.98 15.14
N TYR A 292 8.75 14.13 13.87
CA TYR A 292 9.27 15.15 12.97
C TYR A 292 8.70 16.55 13.26
N GLY A 293 7.68 16.67 14.12
CA GLY A 293 7.10 17.96 14.49
C GLY A 293 6.65 18.75 13.25
N GLU A 294 7.20 19.94 13.04
CA GLU A 294 6.90 20.79 11.86
C GLU A 294 7.55 20.31 10.56
N GLY A 295 8.35 19.25 10.61
CA GLY A 295 8.99 18.60 9.47
C GLY A 295 10.51 18.62 9.53
N VAL A 296 11.13 17.64 8.87
CA VAL A 296 12.58 17.44 8.80
C VAL A 296 13.08 17.44 7.35
N GLY A 297 14.40 17.45 7.17
CA GLY A 297 14.99 17.44 5.85
C GLY A 297 14.75 18.71 5.03
N PRO A 298 15.12 18.69 3.74
CA PRO A 298 15.10 19.87 2.87
C PRO A 298 13.68 20.40 2.58
N ASP A 299 12.66 19.55 2.64
CA ASP A 299 11.28 19.90 2.30
C ASP A 299 10.40 20.26 3.51
N GLN A 300 10.96 20.20 4.71
CA GLN A 300 10.22 20.20 5.98
C GLN A 300 9.14 19.11 5.94
N ASP A 301 9.58 17.89 5.69
CA ASP A 301 8.71 16.74 5.50
C ASP A 301 8.38 16.07 6.85
N GLN A 302 7.11 15.74 7.02
CA GLN A 302 6.57 15.07 8.20
C GLN A 302 6.35 13.57 7.97
N TYR A 303 6.71 13.04 6.80
CA TYR A 303 6.38 11.68 6.40
C TYR A 303 7.61 10.83 6.15
N ASP A 304 7.56 9.60 6.64
CA ASP A 304 8.41 8.50 6.21
C ASP A 304 7.73 7.77 5.04
N PHE A 305 8.52 7.21 4.12
CA PHE A 305 8.00 6.38 3.03
C PHE A 305 8.29 4.90 3.29
N TYR A 306 7.23 4.11 3.44
CA TYR A 306 7.31 2.67 3.64
C TYR A 306 6.94 1.95 2.36
N PHE A 307 7.64 0.87 2.02
CA PHE A 307 7.33 0.10 0.81
C PHE A 307 7.71 -1.37 0.91
N CYS A 308 6.96 -2.19 0.19
CA CYS A 308 7.27 -3.60 0.01
C CYS A 308 8.44 -3.77 -0.97
N ASP A 309 9.38 -4.65 -0.64
CA ASP A 309 10.36 -5.16 -1.60
C ASP A 309 10.15 -6.65 -1.78
N ARG A 310 9.55 -6.98 -2.93
CA ARG A 310 8.95 -8.28 -3.19
C ARG A 310 9.97 -9.41 -3.22
N ASP A 311 11.09 -9.19 -3.89
CA ASP A 311 12.16 -10.20 -4.04
C ASP A 311 13.10 -10.21 -2.83
N ASN A 312 13.11 -9.14 -2.02
CA ASN A 312 13.78 -9.16 -0.74
C ASN A 312 12.89 -9.67 0.40
N HIS A 313 11.59 -9.87 0.20
CA HIS A 313 10.67 -10.40 1.21
C HIS A 313 10.60 -9.54 2.48
N CYS A 314 10.64 -8.20 2.32
CA CYS A 314 10.65 -7.26 3.44
C CYS A 314 9.84 -6.00 3.19
N ILE A 315 9.65 -5.24 4.26
CA ILE A 315 9.17 -3.87 4.26
C ILE A 315 10.35 -2.95 4.58
N TRP A 316 10.56 -1.96 3.72
CA TRP A 316 11.53 -0.89 3.90
C TRP A 316 10.87 0.36 4.44
N LYS A 317 11.66 1.17 5.15
CA LYS A 317 11.39 2.57 5.46
C LYS A 317 12.46 3.43 4.77
N LEU A 318 12.05 4.55 4.23
CA LEU A 318 12.91 5.61 3.71
C LEU A 318 12.54 6.93 4.37
N ASP A 319 13.46 7.52 5.11
CA ASP A 319 13.24 8.81 5.78
C ASP A 319 13.42 10.01 4.82
N PRO A 320 13.02 11.24 5.22
CA PRO A 320 13.20 12.44 4.40
C PRO A 320 14.66 12.81 4.08
N HIS A 321 15.63 12.23 4.79
CA HIS A 321 17.06 12.40 4.52
C HIS A 321 17.61 11.35 3.53
N GLY A 322 16.77 10.43 3.08
CA GLY A 322 17.12 9.36 2.15
C GLY A 322 17.81 8.17 2.83
N VAL A 323 17.66 8.00 4.14
CA VAL A 323 18.15 6.82 4.87
C VAL A 323 17.14 5.68 4.75
N ALA A 324 17.58 4.57 4.14
CA ALA A 324 16.79 3.37 4.00
C ALA A 324 17.13 2.35 5.10
N SER A 325 16.11 1.88 5.83
CA SER A 325 16.22 0.89 6.89
C SER A 325 15.19 -0.23 6.76
N LEU A 326 15.56 -1.43 7.22
CA LEU A 326 14.65 -2.58 7.29
C LEU A 326 13.65 -2.37 8.44
N VAL A 327 12.37 -2.59 8.17
CA VAL A 327 11.30 -2.47 9.18
C VAL A 327 10.77 -3.83 9.59
N ALA A 328 10.56 -4.72 8.62
CA ALA A 328 10.00 -6.03 8.87
C ALA A 328 10.38 -7.05 7.80
N GLY A 329 10.39 -8.32 8.17
CA GLY A 329 10.70 -9.44 7.30
C GLY A 329 12.18 -9.77 7.30
N ARG A 330 12.55 -10.81 6.54
CA ARG A 330 13.94 -11.29 6.44
C ARG A 330 14.58 -11.64 7.77
N SER A 331 13.80 -12.16 8.73
CA SER A 331 14.37 -12.82 9.92
C SER A 331 15.51 -13.75 9.48
N ASN A 332 16.57 -13.84 10.28
CA ASN A 332 17.76 -14.64 9.97
C ASN A 332 17.42 -16.05 9.43
N GLU A 333 18.32 -16.56 8.59
CA GLU A 333 18.28 -17.93 8.08
C GLU A 333 18.23 -18.93 9.26
N ASN A 334 17.02 -19.35 9.66
CA ASN A 334 16.81 -20.45 10.58
C ASN A 334 17.10 -21.79 9.88
N ALA A 335 16.67 -22.90 10.47
CA ALA A 335 16.92 -24.28 10.05
C ALA A 335 16.63 -24.61 8.56
N ASP A 336 15.90 -23.76 7.82
CA ASP A 336 15.54 -23.93 6.42
C ASP A 336 16.39 -23.12 5.43
N SER A 337 17.39 -22.34 5.90
CA SER A 337 18.27 -21.49 5.08
C SER A 337 17.52 -20.52 4.16
N LYS A 338 16.33 -20.07 4.59
CA LYS A 338 15.51 -19.09 3.85
C LYS A 338 15.28 -17.84 4.68
N VAL A 339 15.25 -16.71 3.98
CA VAL A 339 14.88 -15.39 4.53
C VAL A 339 13.40 -15.04 4.28
N TYR A 340 12.67 -15.94 3.60
CA TYR A 340 11.26 -15.80 3.26
C TYR A 340 10.44 -16.97 3.81
N GLY A 341 9.13 -16.79 3.88
CA GLY A 341 8.20 -17.80 4.38
C GLY A 341 7.00 -17.18 5.08
N TYR A 342 6.22 -18.00 5.77
CA TYR A 342 5.06 -17.57 6.56
C TYR A 342 5.37 -17.75 8.04
N VAL A 343 5.87 -16.69 8.68
CA VAL A 343 6.19 -16.68 10.11
C VAL A 343 5.74 -15.34 10.70
N ASP A 344 4.89 -15.40 11.72
CA ASP A 344 4.49 -14.27 12.57
C ASP A 344 5.52 -14.06 13.70
N GLY A 345 5.47 -12.92 14.39
CA GLY A 345 6.35 -12.62 15.54
C GLY A 345 7.09 -11.29 15.38
N ASN A 346 8.22 -11.16 16.06
CA ASN A 346 9.06 -9.96 16.02
C ASN A 346 9.41 -9.57 14.56
N PRO A 347 9.18 -8.32 14.13
CA PRO A 347 9.34 -7.89 12.74
C PRO A 347 10.72 -8.18 12.13
N LEU A 348 11.80 -8.07 12.90
CA LEU A 348 13.18 -8.19 12.40
C LEU A 348 13.80 -9.55 12.71
N HIS A 349 13.34 -10.24 13.76
CA HIS A 349 13.99 -11.45 14.26
C HIS A 349 13.21 -12.74 14.01
N GLU A 350 11.91 -12.65 13.74
CA GLU A 350 11.05 -13.84 13.57
C GLU A 350 10.20 -13.75 12.31
N ALA A 351 9.64 -12.58 12.03
CA ALA A 351 8.70 -12.39 10.96
C ALA A 351 9.32 -12.69 9.58
N ARG A 352 8.59 -13.47 8.79
CA ARG A 352 8.90 -13.73 7.38
C ARG A 352 7.68 -13.45 6.52
N PHE A 353 7.97 -12.86 5.37
CA PHE A 353 7.01 -12.67 4.29
C PHE A 353 7.42 -13.51 3.08
N ASN A 354 6.51 -13.66 2.13
CA ASN A 354 6.79 -14.27 0.84
C ASN A 354 6.17 -13.43 -0.28
N GLN A 355 7.03 -12.64 -0.95
CA GLN A 355 6.64 -11.69 -2.00
C GLN A 355 5.58 -10.67 -1.54
N PRO A 356 5.83 -9.92 -0.46
CA PRO A 356 4.93 -8.84 -0.05
C PRO A 356 4.85 -7.82 -1.20
N SER A 357 3.63 -7.38 -1.53
CA SER A 357 3.41 -6.47 -2.68
C SER A 357 2.49 -5.30 -2.34
N GLY A 358 1.40 -5.51 -1.60
CA GLY A 358 0.54 -4.42 -1.13
C GLY A 358 0.91 -3.92 0.26
N LEU A 359 0.69 -2.63 0.51
CA LEU A 359 0.91 -2.00 1.81
C LEU A 359 -0.14 -0.91 2.07
N ALA A 360 -0.67 -0.85 3.28
CA ALA A 360 -1.57 0.20 3.76
C ALA A 360 -1.29 0.48 5.25
N TYR A 361 -1.64 1.67 5.73
CA TYR A 361 -1.47 2.06 7.13
C TYR A 361 -2.74 2.73 7.65
N ASP A 362 -3.20 2.28 8.82
CA ASP A 362 -4.29 2.91 9.58
C ASP A 362 -3.66 3.82 10.64
N PRO A 363 -3.70 5.15 10.46
CA PRO A 363 -3.10 6.10 11.39
C PRO A 363 -3.85 6.21 12.72
N ASP A 364 -5.13 5.82 12.78
CA ASP A 364 -5.89 5.91 14.03
C ASP A 364 -5.57 4.74 14.97
N GLN A 365 -5.18 3.60 14.41
CA GLN A 365 -4.88 2.38 15.17
C GLN A 365 -3.37 2.08 15.26
N ASP A 366 -2.55 2.82 14.52
CA ASP A 366 -1.12 2.55 14.32
C ASP A 366 -0.85 1.11 13.85
N ILE A 367 -1.48 0.74 12.73
CA ILE A 367 -1.40 -0.61 12.15
C ILE A 367 -1.06 -0.54 10.67
N PHE A 368 0.00 -1.24 10.27
CA PHE A 368 0.27 -1.56 8.88
C PHE A 368 -0.47 -2.83 8.48
N TYR A 369 -1.03 -2.84 7.28
CA TYR A 369 -1.57 -4.02 6.61
C TYR A 369 -0.71 -4.35 5.39
N ILE A 370 -0.32 -5.60 5.26
CA ILE A 370 0.67 -6.06 4.29
C ILE A 370 0.06 -7.19 3.46
N GLY A 371 0.04 -7.01 2.14
CA GLY A 371 -0.41 -8.02 1.18
C GLY A 371 0.71 -9.01 0.89
N ASP A 372 0.64 -10.19 1.50
CA ASP A 372 1.70 -11.21 1.49
C ASP A 372 1.38 -12.29 0.46
N ILE A 373 1.69 -11.98 -0.81
CA ILE A 373 1.06 -12.59 -1.99
C ILE A 373 1.30 -14.09 -2.12
N ASP A 374 2.52 -14.58 -1.85
CA ASP A 374 2.81 -16.01 -1.96
C ASP A 374 2.48 -16.81 -0.70
N ASN A 375 2.26 -16.11 0.42
CA ASN A 375 1.64 -16.70 1.59
C ASN A 375 0.10 -16.68 1.55
N LYS A 376 -0.50 -16.09 0.50
CA LYS A 376 -1.94 -16.10 0.23
C LYS A 376 -2.79 -15.44 1.32
N GLY A 377 -2.34 -14.29 1.83
CA GLY A 377 -3.06 -13.60 2.89
C GLY A 377 -2.70 -12.13 3.09
N ILE A 378 -3.37 -11.53 4.07
CA ILE A 378 -3.10 -10.18 4.60
C ILE A 378 -2.47 -10.36 5.98
N ARG A 379 -1.29 -9.78 6.16
CA ARG A 379 -0.58 -9.67 7.43
C ARG A 379 -0.81 -8.29 8.02
N TYR A 380 -0.56 -8.13 9.30
CA TYR A 380 -0.54 -6.82 9.95
C TYR A 380 0.75 -6.64 10.74
N MET A 381 1.13 -5.38 10.98
CA MET A 381 2.22 -5.03 11.88
C MET A 381 1.77 -3.86 12.76
N THR A 382 1.88 -4.02 14.07
CA THR A 382 1.43 -3.04 15.07
C THR A 382 2.28 -3.14 16.33
N THR A 383 2.27 -2.08 17.13
CA THR A 383 2.81 -2.10 18.49
C THR A 383 1.70 -2.48 19.45
N GLU A 384 1.87 -3.61 20.12
CA GLU A 384 0.86 -4.14 21.04
C GLU A 384 1.33 -4.26 22.48
#